data_AF-A0A929K485-F1
#
_entry.id   AF-A0A929K485-F1
#
_cell.length_a   1.000
_cell.length_b   1.000
_cell.length_c   1.000
_cell.angle_alpha   90.00
_cell.angle_beta   90.00
_cell.angle_gamma   90.00
#
_symmetry.space_group_name_H-M   'P 1'
#
loop_
_entity.id
_entity.type
_entity.pdbx_description
1 polymer ?
#
loop_
_entity_poly.entity_id
_entity_poly.type
_entity_poly.pdbx_seq_one_letter_code
_entity_poly.pdbx_strand_id
1 'polypeptide(L)'
;FLLGHLVLLDESWNISWFNIPDGVADWMTIIVIAGCIFYLYRRLTDPVVKNVTDGSDYLLLAITALPFITGFIAYHQLFAYKTILILHILAGEIMLIAIPFTRLSHMLFFVFTRALFGSEQG
;
A
#
# COMPACT_ATOMS: atom_id res chain seq x y z
N PHE A 1 2.58 10.30 10.57
CA PHE A 1 2.86 10.03 9.13
C PHE A 1 1.77 10.61 8.22
N LEU A 2 0.50 10.31 8.49
CA LEU A 2 -0.66 10.83 7.76
C LEU A 2 -0.67 12.36 7.61
N LEU A 3 -0.34 13.09 8.68
CA LEU A 3 -0.33 14.56 8.66
C LEU A 3 0.60 15.13 7.58
N GLY A 4 1.76 14.50 7.33
CA GLY A 4 2.66 14.92 6.26
C GLY A 4 2.02 14.83 4.87
N HIS A 5 1.19 13.81 4.62
CA HIS A 5 0.45 13.67 3.36
C HIS A 5 -0.66 14.72 3.23
N LEU A 6 -1.34 15.03 4.33
CA LEU A 6 -2.39 16.05 4.35
C LEU A 6 -1.85 17.45 4.06
N VAL A 7 -0.69 17.78 4.63
CA VAL A 7 -0.01 19.06 4.35
C VAL A 7 0.40 19.14 2.89
N LEU A 8 0.96 18.07 2.32
CA LEU A 8 1.30 18.04 0.89
C LEU A 8 0.08 18.24 -0.01
N LEU A 9 -1.06 17.65 0.36
CA LEU A 9 -2.31 17.78 -0.39
C LEU A 9 -2.86 19.22 -0.35
N ASP A 10 -2.83 19.84 0.83
CA ASP A 10 -3.26 21.22 1.04
C ASP A 10 -2.34 22.22 0.32
N GLU A 11 -1.03 22.03 0.40
CA GLU A 11 -0.06 22.90 -0.28
C GLU A 11 -0.11 22.75 -1.81
N SER A 12 -0.37 21.53 -2.32
CA SER A 12 -0.36 21.27 -3.77
C SER A 12 -1.67 21.62 -4.46
N TRP A 13 -2.80 21.36 -3.82
CA TRP A 13 -4.12 21.47 -4.43
C TRP A 13 -5.13 22.28 -3.62
N ASN A 14 -4.73 22.83 -2.46
CA ASN A 14 -5.61 23.54 -1.54
C ASN A 14 -6.80 22.69 -1.07
N ILE A 15 -6.58 21.37 -0.98
CA ILE A 15 -7.58 20.40 -0.52
C ILE A 15 -7.23 20.04 0.92
N SER A 16 -8.08 20.47 1.84
CA SER A 16 -8.03 20.02 3.24
C SER A 16 -8.89 18.76 3.42
N TRP A 17 -8.38 17.81 4.18
CA TRP A 17 -9.05 16.53 4.45
C TRP A 17 -9.02 16.23 5.95
N PHE A 18 -9.97 15.43 6.44
CA PHE A 18 -10.08 15.07 7.84
C PHE A 18 -8.84 14.27 8.31
N ASN A 19 -8.27 14.64 9.46
CA ASN A 19 -7.19 13.88 10.09
C ASN A 19 -7.75 12.87 11.09
N ILE A 20 -7.12 11.70 11.15
CA ILE A 20 -7.32 10.73 12.23
C ILE A 20 -6.16 10.83 13.23
N PRO A 21 -6.37 10.44 14.51
CA PRO A 21 -5.32 10.45 15.51
C PRO A 21 -4.11 9.62 15.07
N ASP A 22 -2.91 10.14 15.33
CA ASP A 22 -1.65 9.52 14.94
C ASP A 22 -1.52 8.06 15.38
N GLY A 23 -1.92 7.74 16.62
CA GLY A 23 -1.89 6.36 17.13
C GLY A 23 -2.81 5.40 16.35
N VAL A 24 -3.93 5.89 15.81
CA VAL A 24 -4.82 5.07 14.98
C VAL A 24 -4.17 4.80 13.62
N ALA A 25 -3.60 5.83 12.99
CA ALA A 25 -2.87 5.68 11.74
C ALA A 25 -1.68 4.72 11.88
N ASP A 26 -1.01 4.74 13.03
CA ASP A 26 0.11 3.86 13.33
C ASP A 26 -0.33 2.39 13.45
N TRP A 27 -1.39 2.12 14.22
CA TRP A 27 -1.99 0.79 14.31
C TRP A 27 -2.46 0.26 12.95
N MET A 28 -3.10 1.10 12.14
CA MET A 28 -3.50 0.73 10.78
C MET A 28 -2.29 0.32 9.92
N THR A 29 -1.18 1.06 10.04
CA THR A 29 0.07 0.75 9.32
C THR A 29 0.65 -0.59 9.75
N ILE A 30 0.66 -0.88 11.06
CA ILE A 30 1.11 -2.17 11.60
C ILE A 30 0.23 -3.32 11.07
N ILE A 31 -1.09 -3.14 11.04
CA ILE A 31 -2.02 -4.14 10.49
C ILE A 31 -1.71 -4.42 9.01
N VAL A 32 -1.45 -3.39 8.21
CA VAL A 32 -1.07 -3.55 6.80
C VAL A 32 0.24 -4.34 6.67
N ILE A 33 1.27 -3.98 7.44
CA ILE A 33 2.56 -4.68 7.43
C ILE A 33 2.39 -6.15 7.84
N ALA A 34 1.63 -6.42 8.90
CA ALA A 34 1.32 -7.78 9.34
C ALA A 34 0.57 -8.57 8.26
N GLY A 35 -0.38 -7.93 7.57
CA GLY A 35 -1.08 -8.50 6.42
C GLY A 35 -0.13 -8.87 5.28
N CYS A 36 0.80 -7.98 4.92
CA CYS A 36 1.82 -8.26 3.90
C CYS A 36 2.68 -9.48 4.27
N ILE A 37 3.11 -9.57 5.53
CA ILE A 37 3.88 -10.72 6.04
C ILE A 37 3.05 -12.00 5.97
N PHE A 38 1.79 -11.95 6.39
CA PHE A 38 0.88 -13.10 6.32
C PHE A 38 0.70 -13.60 4.88
N TYR A 39 0.45 -12.69 3.93
CA TYR A 39 0.30 -13.07 2.52
C TYR A 39 1.60 -13.61 1.91
N LEU A 40 2.75 -13.06 2.31
CA LEU A 40 4.05 -13.62 1.91
C LEU A 40 4.21 -15.05 2.44
N TYR A 41 3.95 -15.25 3.74
CA TYR A 41 4.04 -16.55 4.37
C TYR A 41 3.13 -17.58 3.69
N ARG A 42 1.84 -17.24 3.50
CA ARG A 42 0.87 -18.10 2.82
C ARG A 42 1.34 -18.49 1.42
N ARG A 43 1.92 -17.55 0.68
CA ARG A 43 2.42 -17.79 -0.68
C ARG A 43 3.61 -18.76 -0.73
N LEU A 44 4.41 -18.80 0.34
CA LEU A 44 5.56 -19.68 0.45
C LEU A 44 5.21 -21.08 0.99
N THR A 45 4.21 -21.18 1.87
CA THR A 45 3.88 -22.41 2.60
C THR A 45 2.70 -23.19 2.03
N ASP A 46 1.70 -22.52 1.49
CA ASP A 46 0.51 -23.17 0.92
C ASP A 46 0.85 -23.70 -0.49
N PRO A 47 0.87 -25.02 -0.71
CA PRO A 47 1.24 -25.61 -2.00
C PRO A 47 0.27 -25.22 -3.12
N VAL A 48 -1.01 -24.96 -2.78
CA VAL A 48 -2.03 -24.56 -3.76
C VAL A 48 -1.74 -23.14 -4.26
N VAL A 49 -1.48 -22.21 -3.34
CA VAL A 49 -1.16 -20.81 -3.68
C VAL A 49 0.19 -20.71 -4.37
N LYS A 50 1.19 -21.47 -3.91
CA LYS A 50 2.53 -21.49 -4.49
C LYS A 50 2.52 -21.94 -5.96
N ASN A 51 1.67 -22.89 -6.32
CA ASN A 51 1.58 -23.41 -7.69
C ASN A 51 1.00 -22.39 -8.69
N VAL A 52 0.19 -21.44 -8.22
CA VAL A 52 -0.42 -20.38 -9.05
C VAL A 52 0.28 -19.03 -8.89
N THR A 53 1.40 -18.99 -8.19
CA THR A 53 2.13 -17.75 -7.90
C THR A 53 3.24 -17.51 -8.92
N ASP A 54 3.27 -16.30 -9.46
CA ASP A 54 4.35 -15.83 -10.33
C ASP A 54 5.37 -14.97 -9.57
N GLY A 55 6.56 -14.81 -10.14
CA GLY A 55 7.59 -13.90 -9.60
C GLY A 55 7.11 -12.46 -9.44
N SER A 56 6.20 -12.01 -10.33
CA SER A 56 5.58 -10.69 -10.27
C SER A 56 4.73 -10.49 -9.01
N ASP A 57 4.13 -11.55 -8.45
CA ASP A 57 3.30 -11.42 -7.25
C ASP A 57 4.12 -11.05 -6.01
N TYR A 58 5.35 -11.55 -5.90
CA TYR A 58 6.28 -11.17 -4.83
C TYR A 58 6.75 -9.73 -4.99
N LEU A 59 7.02 -9.31 -6.22
CA LEU A 59 7.42 -7.94 -6.53
C LEU A 59 6.28 -6.95 -6.23
N LEU A 60 5.05 -7.26 -6.60
CA LEU A 60 3.88 -6.44 -6.29
C LEU A 60 3.62 -6.37 -4.78
N LEU A 61 3.80 -7.48 -4.06
CA LEU A 61 3.72 -7.48 -2.61
C LEU A 61 4.78 -6.58 -1.97
N ALA A 62 6.02 -6.60 -2.49
CA ALA A 62 7.10 -5.74 -2.03
C ALA A 62 6.80 -4.25 -2.32
N ILE A 63 6.37 -3.92 -3.54
CA ILE A 63 5.98 -2.55 -3.92
C ILE A 63 4.86 -2.03 -3.02
N THR A 64 3.90 -2.90 -2.67
CA THR A 64 2.80 -2.52 -1.77
C THR A 64 3.29 -2.33 -0.34
N ALA A 65 4.19 -3.19 0.16
CA ALA A 65 4.66 -3.14 1.54
C ALA A 65 5.66 -2.01 1.82
N LEU A 66 6.51 -1.66 0.86
CA LEU A 66 7.63 -0.73 1.04
C LEU A 66 7.21 0.68 1.52
N PRO A 67 6.18 1.33 0.96
CA PRO A 67 5.73 2.65 1.44
C PRO A 67 5.31 2.61 2.91
N PHE A 68 4.62 1.55 3.34
CA PHE A 68 4.17 1.42 4.74
C PHE A 68 5.34 1.18 5.69
N ILE A 69 6.28 0.29 5.32
CA ILE A 69 7.46 -0.01 6.13
C ILE A 69 8.33 1.25 6.28
N THR A 70 8.67 1.90 5.16
CA THR A 70 9.51 3.11 5.17
C THR A 70 8.82 4.28 5.83
N GLY A 71 7.51 4.45 5.64
CA GLY A 71 6.72 5.50 6.28
C GLY A 71 6.63 5.33 7.81
N PHE A 72 6.43 4.09 8.27
CA PHE A 72 6.43 3.75 9.69
C PHE A 72 7.78 4.03 10.35
N ILE A 73 8.87 3.63 9.69
CA ILE A 73 10.23 3.89 10.16
C ILE A 73 10.53 5.40 10.19
N ALA A 74 10.13 6.13 9.14
CA ALA A 74 10.32 7.58 9.08
C ALA A 74 9.58 8.30 10.21
N TYR A 75 8.35 7.87 10.51
CA TYR A 75 7.54 8.43 11.59
C TYR A 75 8.17 8.24 12.96
N HIS A 76 8.69 7.04 13.24
CA HIS A 76 9.36 6.72 14.50
C HIS A 76 10.82 7.19 14.58
N GLN A 77 11.35 7.79 13.51
CA GLN A 77 12.73 8.31 13.43
C GLN A 77 13.80 7.28 13.82
N LEU A 78 13.57 5.98 13.51
CA LEU A 78 14.43 4.89 13.97
C LEU A 78 15.82 4.82 13.26
N PHE A 79 16.03 5.64 12.22
CA PHE A 79 17.26 5.67 11.42
C PHE A 79 17.53 7.09 10.88
N ALA A 80 18.43 7.22 9.90
CA ALA A 80 18.67 8.46 9.17
C ALA A 80 17.38 8.95 8.48
N TYR A 81 16.65 9.82 9.18
CA TYR A 81 15.31 10.28 8.83
C TYR A 81 15.22 10.74 7.36
N LYS A 82 16.15 11.58 6.92
CA LYS A 82 16.18 12.11 5.54
C LYS A 82 16.29 10.99 4.50
N THR A 83 17.13 9.99 4.75
CA THR A 83 17.31 8.85 3.83
C THR A 83 16.04 8.01 3.76
N ILE A 84 15.44 7.67 4.90
CA ILE A 84 14.20 6.88 4.92
C ILE A 84 13.04 7.65 4.29
N LEU A 85 12.95 8.96 4.53
CA LEU A 85 11.92 9.80 3.92
C LEU A 85 12.05 9.80 2.39
N ILE A 86 13.27 9.92 1.84
CA ILE A 86 13.49 9.83 0.40
C ILE A 86 13.10 8.44 -0.12
N LEU A 87 13.50 7.37 0.57
CA LEU A 87 13.12 6.00 0.19
C LEU A 87 11.60 5.80 0.24
N HIS A 88 10.92 6.41 1.20
CA HIS A 88 9.47 6.38 1.31
C HIS A 88 8.80 7.03 0.10
N ILE A 89 9.24 8.23 -0.27
CA ILE A 89 8.72 8.95 -1.44
C ILE A 89 8.95 8.13 -2.71
N LEU A 90 10.17 7.62 -2.92
CA LEU A 90 10.47 6.77 -4.08
C LEU A 90 9.62 5.50 -4.12
N ALA A 91 9.42 4.83 -2.98
CA ALA A 91 8.55 3.66 -2.90
C ALA A 91 7.09 4.01 -3.24
N GLY A 92 6.61 5.16 -2.76
CA GLY A 92 5.28 5.69 -3.09
C GLY A 92 5.12 5.97 -4.58
N GLU A 93 6.08 6.65 -5.20
CA GLU A 93 6.08 6.93 -6.64
C GLU A 93 6.07 5.65 -7.48
N ILE A 94 6.93 4.67 -7.14
CA ILE A 94 6.95 3.37 -7.81
C ILE A 94 5.59 2.67 -7.70
N MET A 95 4.98 2.69 -6.52
CA MET A 95 3.65 2.11 -6.31
C MET A 95 2.60 2.82 -7.17
N LEU A 96 2.57 4.15 -7.18
CA LEU A 96 1.61 4.94 -7.97
C LEU A 96 1.74 4.67 -9.48
N ILE A 97 2.98 4.60 -9.99
CA ILE A 97 3.25 4.24 -11.39
C ILE A 97 2.80 2.81 -11.68
N ALA A 98 2.98 1.87 -10.74
CA ALA A 98 2.63 0.47 -10.93
C ALA A 98 1.11 0.19 -10.92
N ILE A 99 0.29 1.02 -10.27
CA ILE A 99 -1.17 0.82 -10.14
C ILE A 99 -1.85 0.50 -11.49
N PRO A 100 -1.75 1.35 -12.54
CA PRO A 100 -2.48 1.13 -13.79
C PRO A 100 -1.95 -0.05 -14.63
N PHE A 101 -0.69 -0.46 -14.45
CA PHE A 101 -0.01 -1.44 -15.31
C PHE A 101 0.10 -2.83 -14.70
N THR A 102 -0.44 -3.04 -13.48
CA THR A 102 -0.25 -4.29 -12.75
C THR A 102 -1.58 -4.83 -12.21
N ARG A 103 -1.50 -6.00 -11.55
CA ARG A 103 -2.64 -6.59 -10.85
C ARG A 103 -3.18 -5.68 -9.73
N LEU A 104 -2.46 -4.61 -9.33
CA LEU A 104 -2.94 -3.60 -8.35
C LEU A 104 -4.13 -2.77 -8.86
N SER A 105 -4.35 -2.71 -10.18
CA SER A 105 -5.50 -2.03 -10.80
C SER A 105 -6.85 -2.54 -10.29
N HIS A 106 -6.93 -3.75 -9.72
CA HIS A 106 -8.14 -4.25 -9.08
C HIS A 106 -8.65 -3.33 -7.97
N MET A 107 -7.76 -2.58 -7.29
CA MET A 107 -8.17 -1.59 -6.28
C MET A 107 -9.13 -0.54 -6.85
N LEU A 108 -8.95 -0.14 -8.11
CA LEU A 108 -9.79 0.85 -8.78
C LEU A 108 -11.03 0.21 -9.42
N PHE A 109 -10.87 -0.97 -10.03
CA PHE A 109 -11.91 -1.59 -10.84
C PHE A 109 -12.82 -2.58 -10.08
N PHE A 110 -12.52 -2.89 -8.82
CA PHE A 110 -13.27 -3.89 -8.04
C PHE A 110 -14.78 -3.60 -8.01
N VAL A 111 -15.18 -2.35 -7.71
CA VAL A 111 -16.61 -1.98 -7.61
C VAL A 111 -17.30 -2.11 -8.96
N PHE A 112 -16.68 -1.62 -10.03
CA PHE A 112 -17.25 -1.64 -11.38
C PHE A 112 -17.41 -3.05 -11.92
N THR A 113 -16.36 -3.87 -11.78
CA THR A 113 -16.40 -5.28 -12.20
C THR A 113 -17.46 -6.06 -11.44
N ARG A 114 -17.56 -5.90 -10.12
CA ARG A 114 -18.60 -6.55 -9.31
C ARG A 114 -20.01 -6.12 -9.70
N ALA A 115 -20.24 -4.83 -9.96
CA ALA A 115 -21.54 -4.33 -10.37
C ALA A 115 -21.99 -4.91 -11.72
N LEU A 116 -21.08 -4.94 -12.71
CA LEU A 116 -21.38 -5.43 -14.06
C LEU A 116 -21.68 -6.93 -14.09
N PHE A 117 -20.84 -7.76 -13.46
CA PHE A 117 -21.09 -9.21 -13.39
C PHE A 117 -22.32 -9.54 -12.54
N GLY A 118 -22.62 -8.73 -11.52
CA GLY A 118 -23.85 -8.86 -10.75
C GLY A 118 -25.11 -8.54 -11.55
N SER A 119 -25.03 -7.64 -12.54
CA SER A 119 -26.18 -7.33 -13.41
C SER A 119 -26.37 -8.30 -14.57
N GLU A 120 -25.30 -8.92 -15.07
CA GLU A 120 -25.40 -9.84 -16.22
C GLU A 120 -25.70 -11.30 -15.83
N GLN A 121 -25.44 -11.70 -14.58
CA GLN A 121 -25.67 -13.07 -14.08
C GLN A 121 -26.80 -13.16 -13.04
N GLY A 122 -27.59 -12.09 -12.88
CA GLY A 122 -28.73 -11.99 -11.96
C GLY A 122 -30.06 -12.38 -12.61
#